data_AF-A0A534T7Y4-F1
#
_entry.id   AF-A0A534T7Y4-F1
#
_cell.length_a   1.000
_cell.length_b   1.000
_cell.length_c   1.000
_cell.angle_alpha   90.00
_cell.angle_beta   90.00
_cell.angle_gamma   90.00
#
_symmetry.space_group_name_H-M   'P 1'
#
loop_
_entity.id
_entity.type
_entity.pdbx_description
1 polymer ?
#
loop_
_entity_poly.entity_id
_entity_poly.type
_entity_poly.pdbx_seq_one_letter_code
_entity_poly.pdbx_strand_id
1 'polypeptide(L)'
;MRRSWRERLYLLGPSAVPPPVGVTTHHVESAAQLQWALGNAAKGADVIVMTAAVADYRPAREAKEKLKRGELGAKTSIELVANPDLLAELGKQRKGSTPLLVGFAAETEDVLENARAKLAAKRCDLIVANNVGEANAGFAVDTNHVQLVEAEEEVDVPAAPKSEVAHRILDKIVSMLGPEAGTDDAGGRVRELGGEAPAKTRAIAAKRAKAKPRRRN
;
A
#
# COMPACT_ATOMS: atom_id res chain seq x y z
N MET A 1 2.74 -25.04 5.04
CA MET A 1 1.45 -25.32 4.35
C MET A 1 1.16 -24.16 3.41
N ARG A 2 0.97 -24.37 2.11
CA ARG A 2 0.62 -23.27 1.19
C ARG A 2 -0.90 -23.10 1.23
N ARG A 3 -1.41 -22.08 1.94
CA ARG A 3 -2.80 -21.61 1.75
C ARG A 3 -2.95 -21.19 0.28
N SER A 4 -4.03 -21.63 -0.37
CA SER A 4 -4.35 -21.15 -1.72
C SER A 4 -5.14 -19.85 -1.61
N TRP A 5 -4.53 -18.73 -1.97
CA TRP A 5 -5.23 -17.43 -2.03
C TRP A 5 -6.23 -17.46 -3.19
N ARG A 6 -7.53 -17.59 -2.87
CA ARG A 6 -8.60 -17.74 -3.87
C ARG A 6 -8.76 -16.48 -4.74
N GLU A 7 -8.72 -15.31 -4.12
CA GLU A 7 -8.79 -14.02 -4.80
C GLU A 7 -7.64 -13.11 -4.36
N ARG A 8 -6.99 -12.45 -5.31
CA ARG A 8 -5.88 -11.53 -5.06
C ARG A 8 -6.14 -10.24 -5.82
N LEU A 9 -6.27 -9.16 -5.06
CA LEU A 9 -6.42 -7.82 -5.58
C LEU A 9 -5.17 -7.01 -5.25
N TYR A 10 -4.59 -6.36 -6.25
CA TYR A 10 -3.42 -5.49 -6.10
C TYR A 10 -3.78 -4.06 -6.48
N LEU A 11 -3.77 -3.16 -5.49
CA LEU A 11 -3.98 -1.73 -5.70
C LEU A 11 -2.62 -1.08 -5.95
N LEU A 12 -2.29 -0.84 -7.23
CA LEU A 12 -0.95 -0.45 -7.65
C LEU A 12 -0.86 1.05 -7.92
N GLY A 13 -0.07 1.73 -7.07
CA GLY A 13 0.38 3.11 -7.27
C GLY A 13 1.38 3.26 -8.44
N PRO A 14 1.90 4.48 -8.69
CA PRO A 14 3.02 4.68 -9.60
C PRO A 14 4.23 3.84 -9.17
N SER A 15 4.62 2.87 -9.99
CA SER A 15 5.71 1.94 -9.70
C SER A 15 6.48 1.60 -10.98
N ALA A 16 7.78 1.33 -10.84
CA ALA A 16 8.61 0.76 -11.91
C ALA A 16 8.48 -0.77 -12.00
N VAL A 17 7.91 -1.41 -10.98
CA VAL A 17 7.72 -2.86 -10.91
C VAL A 17 6.40 -3.22 -11.59
N PRO A 18 6.40 -4.18 -12.55
CA PRO A 18 5.16 -4.61 -13.19
C PRO A 18 4.24 -5.35 -12.21
N PRO A 19 2.92 -5.33 -12.43
CA PRO A 19 1.99 -6.09 -11.60
C PRO A 19 2.28 -7.60 -11.67
N PRO A 20 2.06 -8.35 -10.57
CA PRO A 20 2.23 -9.80 -10.57
C PRO A 20 1.28 -10.50 -11.55
N VAL A 21 1.76 -11.56 -12.19
CA VAL A 21 0.95 -12.39 -13.09
C VAL A 21 -0.15 -13.13 -12.31
N GLY A 22 -1.36 -13.15 -12.87
CA GLY A 22 -2.51 -13.87 -12.27
C GLY A 22 -3.10 -13.19 -11.03
N VAL A 23 -2.84 -11.89 -10.83
CA VAL A 23 -3.41 -11.05 -9.78
C VAL A 23 -4.22 -9.93 -10.41
N THR A 24 -5.48 -9.77 -9.99
CA THR A 24 -6.32 -8.67 -10.45
C THR A 24 -5.71 -7.36 -9.97
N THR A 25 -5.35 -6.47 -10.90
CA THR A 25 -4.64 -5.23 -10.58
C THR A 25 -5.51 -4.02 -10.90
N HIS A 26 -5.64 -3.11 -9.93
CA HIS A 26 -6.28 -1.81 -10.11
C HIS A 26 -5.25 -0.71 -9.91
N HIS A 27 -5.01 0.09 -10.94
CA HIS A 27 -4.06 1.19 -10.87
C HIS A 27 -4.68 2.42 -10.21
N VAL A 28 -3.90 3.06 -9.34
CA VAL A 28 -4.26 4.31 -8.66
C VAL A 28 -3.07 5.27 -8.75
N GLU A 29 -3.32 6.58 -8.72
CA GLU A 29 -2.29 7.62 -8.77
C GLU A 29 -2.28 8.48 -7.49
N SER A 30 -3.45 8.71 -6.88
CA SER A 30 -3.59 9.55 -5.69
C SER A 30 -4.09 8.81 -4.46
N ALA A 31 -3.83 9.38 -3.28
CA ALA A 31 -4.37 8.89 -2.01
C ALA A 31 -5.91 8.80 -2.03
N ALA A 32 -6.59 9.75 -2.69
CA ALA A 32 -8.05 9.74 -2.84
C ALA A 32 -8.55 8.58 -3.73
N GLN A 33 -7.84 8.26 -4.81
CA GLN A 33 -8.17 7.09 -5.64
C GLN A 33 -7.93 5.78 -4.88
N LEU A 34 -6.82 5.70 -4.14
CA LEU A 34 -6.54 4.53 -3.29
C LEU A 34 -7.63 4.36 -2.22
N GLN A 35 -8.06 5.45 -1.57
CA GLN A 35 -9.16 5.43 -0.60
C GLN A 35 -10.44 4.85 -1.20
N TRP A 36 -10.83 5.34 -2.38
CA TRP A 36 -12.02 4.86 -3.07
C TRP A 36 -11.92 3.36 -3.42
N ALA A 37 -10.77 2.93 -3.94
CA ALA A 37 -10.53 1.53 -4.29
C ALA A 37 -10.57 0.62 -3.04
N LEU A 38 -9.98 1.08 -1.93
CA LEU A 38 -9.99 0.37 -0.64
C LEU A 38 -11.41 0.18 -0.09
N GLY A 39 -12.28 1.18 -0.21
CA GLY A 39 -13.65 1.09 0.32
C GLY A 39 -14.47 -0.07 -0.25
N ASN A 40 -14.21 -0.46 -1.50
CA ASN A 40 -14.82 -1.66 -2.10
C ASN A 40 -14.02 -2.92 -1.80
N ALA A 41 -12.69 -2.85 -1.92
CA ALA A 41 -11.79 -3.98 -1.69
C ALA A 41 -11.86 -4.53 -0.26
N ALA A 42 -12.08 -3.66 0.73
CA ALA A 42 -12.13 -4.07 2.13
C ALA A 42 -13.37 -4.91 2.48
N LYS A 43 -14.44 -4.84 1.67
CA LYS A 43 -15.66 -5.59 1.90
C LYS A 43 -15.44 -7.05 1.53
N GLY A 44 -15.36 -7.91 2.55
CA GLY A 44 -15.15 -9.35 2.37
C GLY A 44 -13.69 -9.77 2.19
N ALA A 45 -12.74 -8.86 2.42
CA ALA A 45 -11.34 -9.24 2.51
C ALA A 45 -11.05 -10.01 3.80
N ASP A 46 -10.26 -11.07 3.72
CA ASP A 46 -9.71 -11.77 4.89
C ASP A 46 -8.47 -11.04 5.43
N VAL A 47 -7.68 -10.46 4.54
CA VAL A 47 -6.43 -9.74 4.84
C VAL A 47 -6.33 -8.49 3.98
N ILE A 48 -5.87 -7.38 4.58
CA ILE A 48 -5.43 -6.19 3.86
C ILE A 48 -3.99 -5.88 4.26
N VAL A 49 -3.10 -5.83 3.27
CA VAL A 49 -1.69 -5.46 3.46
C VAL A 49 -1.43 -4.08 2.83
N MET A 50 -1.27 -3.07 3.69
CA MET A 50 -1.07 -1.67 3.30
C MET A 50 0.41 -1.34 3.13
N THR A 51 1.02 -1.83 2.04
CA THR A 51 2.44 -1.58 1.70
C THR A 51 2.68 -0.27 0.95
N ALA A 52 1.62 0.41 0.50
CA ALA A 52 1.75 1.60 -0.33
C ALA A 52 2.33 2.77 0.48
N ALA A 53 3.34 3.45 -0.06
CA ALA A 53 3.84 4.72 0.46
C ALA A 53 2.86 5.84 0.09
N VAL A 54 1.77 5.96 0.84
CA VAL A 54 0.75 6.99 0.63
C VAL A 54 1.30 8.34 1.09
N ALA A 55 1.23 9.35 0.24
CA ALA A 55 1.66 10.70 0.62
C ALA A 55 0.78 11.27 1.75
N ASP A 56 1.40 11.81 2.80
CA ASP A 56 0.67 12.39 3.95
C ASP A 56 -0.08 13.68 3.59
N TYR A 57 0.38 14.39 2.56
CA TYR A 57 -0.17 15.66 2.13
C TYR A 57 -0.44 15.69 0.62
N ARG A 58 -1.33 16.58 0.20
CA ARG A 58 -1.60 16.92 -1.21
C ARG A 58 -1.69 18.43 -1.38
N PRO A 59 -1.48 18.97 -2.60
CA PRO A 59 -1.77 20.37 -2.88
C PRO A 59 -3.22 20.73 -2.51
N ALA A 60 -3.40 21.88 -1.85
CA ALA A 60 -4.73 22.41 -1.52
C ALA A 60 -5.56 22.71 -2.78
N ARG A 61 -4.88 23.08 -3.86
CA ARG A 61 -5.47 23.38 -5.17
C ARG A 61 -4.66 22.72 -6.28
N GLU A 62 -5.33 21.91 -7.09
CA GLU A 62 -4.75 21.33 -8.30
C GLU A 62 -4.92 22.29 -9.48
N ALA A 63 -3.84 22.59 -10.19
CA ALA A 63 -3.88 23.39 -11.40
C ALA A 63 -4.38 22.54 -12.58
N LYS A 64 -5.31 23.09 -13.37
CA LYS A 64 -5.82 22.42 -14.59
C LYS A 64 -4.78 22.34 -15.70
N GLU A 65 -3.82 23.25 -15.68
CA GLU A 65 -2.76 23.36 -16.67
C GLU A 65 -1.39 23.48 -15.98
N LYS A 66 -0.33 23.21 -16.75
CA LYS A 66 1.03 23.38 -16.28
C LYS A 66 1.28 24.84 -15.93
N LEU A 67 1.55 25.11 -14.65
CA LEU A 67 1.94 26.42 -14.17
C LEU A 67 3.26 26.85 -14.82
N LYS A 68 3.28 27.99 -15.51
CA LYS A 68 4.51 28.49 -16.16
C LYS A 68 5.33 29.27 -15.15
N ARG A 69 6.66 29.15 -15.25
CA ARG A 69 7.60 29.86 -14.36
C ARG A 69 7.36 31.38 -14.33
N GLY A 70 7.00 31.99 -15.47
CA GLY A 70 6.69 33.43 -15.53
C GLY A 70 5.41 33.84 -14.77
N GLU A 71 4.44 32.93 -14.65
CA GLU A 71 3.18 33.17 -13.94
C GLU A 71 3.33 33.01 -12.42
N LEU A 72 4.28 32.18 -11.99
CA LEU A 72 4.56 31.89 -10.59
C LEU A 72 5.50 32.90 -9.91
N GLY A 73 6.14 33.77 -10.70
CA GLY A 73 7.09 34.77 -10.21
C GLY A 73 8.43 34.20 -9.73
N ALA A 74 9.24 35.06 -9.10
CA ALA A 74 10.57 34.69 -8.58
C ALA A 74 10.52 33.86 -7.29
N LYS A 75 9.39 33.85 -6.59
CA LYS A 75 9.13 33.07 -5.38
C LYS A 75 7.74 32.47 -5.48
N THR A 76 7.62 31.19 -5.12
CA THR A 76 6.36 30.45 -5.23
C THR A 76 6.20 29.57 -4.00
N SER A 77 4.97 29.44 -3.53
CA SER A 77 4.58 28.49 -2.49
C SER A 77 3.54 27.51 -3.05
N ILE A 78 3.55 26.29 -2.51
CA ILE A 78 2.49 25.31 -2.70
C ILE A 78 1.85 25.11 -1.34
N GLU A 79 0.58 25.50 -1.21
CA GLU A 79 -0.20 25.21 -0.02
C GLU A 79 -0.56 23.71 -0.02
N LEU A 80 -0.30 23.03 1.11
CA LEU A 80 -0.54 21.61 1.28
C LEU A 80 -1.64 21.38 2.33
N VAL A 81 -2.48 20.39 2.08
CA VAL A 81 -3.49 19.89 3.02
C VAL A 81 -3.27 18.40 3.26
N ALA A 82 -3.56 17.94 4.48
CA ALA A 82 -3.39 16.54 4.84
C ALA A 82 -4.29 15.62 3.99
N ASN A 83 -3.75 14.46 3.61
CA ASN A 83 -4.52 13.34 3.09
C ASN A 83 -5.22 12.59 4.22
N PRO A 84 -6.32 11.89 3.92
CA PRO A 84 -6.93 10.97 4.86
C PRO A 84 -5.96 9.85 5.21
N ASP A 85 -5.93 9.48 6.48
CA ASP A 85 -5.18 8.32 6.96
C ASP A 85 -5.95 7.03 6.64
N LEU A 86 -5.58 6.39 5.53
CA LEU A 86 -6.32 5.26 4.99
C LEU A 86 -6.28 4.04 5.90
N LEU A 87 -5.14 3.78 6.54
CA LEU A 87 -4.97 2.63 7.42
C LEU A 87 -5.74 2.84 8.74
N ALA A 88 -5.70 4.04 9.32
CA ALA A 88 -6.51 4.36 10.49
C ALA A 88 -8.00 4.25 10.20
N GLU A 89 -8.44 4.70 9.01
CA GLU A 89 -9.85 4.62 8.63
C GLU A 89 -10.31 3.17 8.48
N LEU A 90 -9.51 2.30 7.85
CA LEU A 90 -9.77 0.85 7.80
C LEU A 90 -9.90 0.26 9.21
N GLY A 91 -8.96 0.57 10.10
CA GLY A 91 -8.99 0.10 11.49
C GLY A 91 -10.21 0.59 12.30
N LYS A 92 -10.71 1.79 12.00
CA LYS A 92 -11.94 2.33 12.62
C LYS A 92 -13.21 1.65 12.08
N GLN A 93 -13.25 1.37 10.78
CA GLN A 93 -14.41 0.77 10.11
C GLN A 93 -14.52 -0.74 10.32
N ARG A 94 -13.40 -1.40 10.63
CA ARG A 94 -13.34 -2.84 10.89
C ARG A 94 -14.26 -3.23 12.05
N LYS A 95 -15.07 -4.26 11.83
CA LYS A 95 -15.93 -4.88 12.85
C LYS A 95 -15.36 -6.24 13.22
N GLY A 96 -14.96 -6.41 14.47
CA GLY A 96 -14.28 -7.63 14.92
C GLY A 96 -12.82 -7.69 14.45
N SER A 97 -12.34 -8.89 14.13
CA SER A 97 -10.93 -9.17 13.78
C SER A 97 -10.69 -9.39 12.28
N THR A 98 -11.72 -9.28 11.43
CA THR A 98 -11.60 -9.48 9.98
C THR A 98 -11.97 -8.18 9.24
N PRO A 99 -11.18 -7.73 8.25
CA PRO A 99 -9.91 -8.31 7.79
C PRO A 99 -8.78 -8.20 8.82
N LEU A 100 -7.80 -9.08 8.71
CA LEU A 100 -6.48 -8.86 9.31
C LEU A 100 -5.83 -7.64 8.63
N LEU A 101 -5.46 -6.63 9.41
CA LEU A 101 -4.87 -5.38 8.95
C LEU A 101 -3.37 -5.38 9.20
N VAL A 102 -2.60 -5.35 8.11
CA VAL A 102 -1.15 -5.31 8.13
C VAL A 102 -0.67 -3.95 7.60
N GLY A 103 0.02 -3.19 8.45
CA GLY A 103 0.64 -1.92 8.08
C GLY A 103 2.14 -2.06 7.87
N PHE A 104 2.72 -1.10 7.14
CA PHE A 104 4.17 -0.97 6.99
C PHE A 104 4.64 0.35 7.60
N ALA A 105 5.84 0.34 8.17
CA ALA A 105 6.47 1.48 8.81
C ALA A 105 7.95 1.55 8.42
N ALA A 106 8.33 2.58 7.66
CA ALA A 106 9.72 2.92 7.45
C ALA A 106 10.10 3.94 8.54
N GLU A 107 11.02 3.56 9.43
CA GLU A 107 11.48 4.39 10.53
C GLU A 107 12.99 4.63 10.39
N THR A 108 13.51 5.69 11.02
CA THR A 108 14.96 5.98 11.07
C THR A 108 15.55 5.78 12.47
N GLU A 109 14.70 5.79 13.49
CA GLU A 109 15.03 5.63 14.89
C GLU A 109 13.82 5.04 15.64
N ASP A 110 14.06 4.54 16.86
CA ASP A 110 13.03 4.04 17.78
C ASP A 110 12.00 3.10 17.13
N VAL A 111 12.49 2.20 16.27
CA VAL A 111 11.67 1.40 15.34
C VAL A 111 10.55 0.63 16.05
N LEU A 112 10.87 -0.05 17.15
CA LEU A 112 9.88 -0.82 17.92
C LEU A 112 8.83 0.07 18.59
N GLU A 113 9.26 1.19 19.20
CA GLU A 113 8.34 2.11 19.88
C GLU A 113 7.37 2.74 18.88
N ASN A 114 7.90 3.23 17.76
CA ASN A 114 7.11 3.81 16.67
C ASN A 114 6.15 2.77 16.05
N ALA A 115 6.61 1.53 15.88
CA ALA A 115 5.79 0.43 15.38
C ALA A 115 4.63 0.10 16.32
N ARG A 116 4.88 0.01 17.63
CA ARG A 116 3.83 -0.22 18.66
C ARG A 116 2.82 0.92 18.71
N ALA A 117 3.29 2.17 18.69
CA ALA A 117 2.42 3.33 18.66
C ALA A 117 1.52 3.32 17.41
N LYS A 118 2.07 2.97 16.25
CA LYS A 118 1.34 2.87 14.99
C LYS A 118 0.34 1.70 15.01
N LEU A 119 0.72 0.54 15.52
CA LEU A 119 -0.16 -0.62 15.69
C LEU A 119 -1.44 -0.23 16.45
N ALA A 120 -1.28 0.40 17.61
CA ALA A 120 -2.39 0.85 18.45
C ALA A 120 -3.21 1.97 17.78
N ALA A 121 -2.54 3.02 17.28
CA ALA A 121 -3.21 4.17 16.68
C ALA A 121 -4.02 3.82 15.43
N LYS A 122 -3.54 2.85 14.64
CA LYS A 122 -4.19 2.40 13.40
C LYS A 122 -5.07 1.18 13.57
N ARG A 123 -5.12 0.59 14.78
CA ARG A 123 -5.85 -0.66 15.09
C ARG A 123 -5.47 -1.80 14.14
N CYS A 124 -4.18 -1.89 13.81
CA CYS A 124 -3.63 -2.98 13.01
C CYS A 124 -3.39 -4.20 13.88
N ASP A 125 -3.30 -5.38 13.25
CA ASP A 125 -2.90 -6.60 13.95
C ASP A 125 -1.41 -6.85 13.81
N LEU A 126 -0.82 -6.35 12.72
CA LEU A 126 0.61 -6.46 12.45
C LEU A 126 1.15 -5.16 11.86
N ILE A 127 2.28 -4.68 12.37
CA ILE A 127 3.12 -3.67 11.72
C ILE A 127 4.43 -4.32 11.28
N VAL A 128 4.77 -4.19 10.01
CA VAL A 128 6.09 -4.52 9.47
C VAL A 128 6.92 -3.25 9.50
N ALA A 129 7.83 -3.16 10.47
CA ALA A 129 8.68 -2.00 10.65
C ALA A 129 10.09 -2.26 10.12
N ASN A 130 10.68 -1.33 9.37
CA ASN A 130 12.05 -1.44 8.89
C ASN A 130 12.83 -0.15 9.11
N ASN A 131 14.09 -0.28 9.54
CA ASN A 131 14.99 0.86 9.69
C ASN A 131 15.58 1.25 8.33
N VAL A 132 15.05 2.30 7.71
CA VAL A 132 15.56 2.77 6.40
C VAL A 132 16.80 3.65 6.51
N GLY A 133 17.23 3.99 7.73
CA GLY A 133 18.46 4.73 8.00
C GLY A 133 19.72 3.87 7.90
N GLU A 134 19.59 2.55 7.93
CA GLU A 134 20.73 1.63 7.85
C GLU A 134 21.18 1.42 6.39
N ALA A 135 22.51 1.43 6.18
CA ALA A 135 23.12 1.34 4.86
C ALA A 135 22.68 0.10 4.04
N ASN A 136 22.27 -0.98 4.72
CA ASN A 136 21.92 -2.27 4.12
C ASN A 136 20.41 -2.62 4.24
N ALA A 137 19.55 -1.70 4.71
CA ALA A 137 18.12 -1.96 4.94
C ALA A 137 17.18 -0.85 4.38
N GLY A 138 17.59 -0.24 3.26
CA GLY A 138 16.89 0.87 2.63
C GLY A 138 16.11 0.55 1.35
N PHE A 139 15.50 1.59 0.78
CA PHE A 139 14.69 1.49 -0.45
C PHE A 139 15.50 1.05 -1.68
N ALA A 140 16.79 1.39 -1.75
CA ALA A 140 17.64 1.23 -2.93
C ALA A 140 18.61 0.03 -2.89
N VAL A 141 18.47 -0.88 -1.92
CA VAL A 141 19.28 -2.11 -1.80
C VAL A 141 18.40 -3.35 -1.95
N ASP A 142 18.98 -4.51 -2.27
CA ASP A 142 18.23 -5.76 -2.51
C ASP A 142 17.83 -6.51 -1.23
N THR A 143 18.39 -6.09 -0.10
CA THR A 143 18.12 -6.65 1.23
C THR A 143 17.16 -5.80 2.04
N ASN A 144 16.55 -6.39 3.05
CA ASN A 144 15.79 -5.68 4.06
C ASN A 144 15.92 -6.39 5.41
N HIS A 145 15.86 -5.62 6.49
CA HIS A 145 15.76 -6.08 7.87
C HIS A 145 14.46 -5.50 8.43
N VAL A 146 13.59 -6.34 8.95
CA VAL A 146 12.28 -5.90 9.46
C VAL A 146 12.00 -6.47 10.84
N GLN A 147 11.25 -5.72 11.63
CA GLN A 147 10.63 -6.17 12.86
C GLN A 147 9.13 -6.33 12.60
N LEU A 148 8.61 -7.51 12.90
CA LEU A 148 7.19 -7.84 12.82
C LEU A 148 6.61 -7.59 14.21
N VAL A 149 5.77 -6.57 14.35
CA VAL A 149 5.25 -6.12 15.65
C VAL A 149 3.75 -6.36 15.73
N GLU A 150 3.34 -7.18 16.69
CA GLU A 150 1.96 -7.44 17.09
C GLU A 150 1.67 -6.85 18.46
N ALA A 151 0.46 -7.08 18.99
CA ALA A 151 0.07 -6.56 20.30
C ALA A 151 0.95 -7.11 21.43
N GLU A 152 1.23 -8.41 21.41
CA GLU A 152 1.96 -9.10 22.49
C GLU A 152 3.32 -9.66 22.07
N GLU A 153 3.56 -9.80 20.76
CA GLU A 153 4.77 -10.42 20.22
C GLU A 153 5.52 -9.49 19.28
N GLU A 154 6.83 -9.69 19.22
CA GLU A 154 7.72 -9.07 18.25
C GLU A 154 8.62 -10.16 17.67
N VAL A 155 8.80 -10.15 16.35
CA VAL A 155 9.71 -11.07 15.66
C VAL A 155 10.72 -10.29 14.85
N ASP A 156 11.99 -10.47 15.18
CA ASP A 156 13.09 -9.96 14.36
C ASP A 156 13.25 -10.83 13.10
N VAL A 157 13.26 -10.18 11.94
CA VAL A 157 13.59 -10.81 10.66
C VAL A 157 14.92 -10.25 10.19
N PRO A 158 16.03 -11.01 10.37
CA PRO A 158 17.37 -10.57 10.01
C PRO A 158 17.49 -10.10 8.56
N ALA A 159 18.49 -9.27 8.30
CA ALA A 159 18.79 -8.78 6.96
C ALA A 159 18.88 -9.93 5.94
N ALA A 160 17.95 -9.94 4.99
CA ALA A 160 17.83 -10.98 3.97
C ALA A 160 17.32 -10.37 2.65
N PRO A 161 17.40 -11.09 1.51
CA PRO A 161 16.83 -10.62 0.26
C PRO A 161 15.34 -10.27 0.42
N LYS A 162 14.88 -9.20 -0.24
CA LYS A 162 13.48 -8.73 -0.15
C LYS A 162 12.44 -9.82 -0.43
N SER A 163 12.75 -10.78 -1.30
CA SER A 163 11.88 -11.94 -1.57
C SER A 163 11.75 -12.89 -0.37
N GLU A 164 12.82 -13.11 0.38
CA GLU A 164 12.79 -13.93 1.59
C GLU A 164 12.04 -13.21 2.71
N VAL A 165 12.29 -11.92 2.89
CA VAL A 165 11.56 -11.08 3.85
C VAL A 165 10.06 -11.10 3.54
N ALA A 166 9.67 -10.97 2.27
CA ALA A 166 8.28 -11.07 1.85
C ALA A 166 7.64 -12.43 2.19
N HIS A 167 8.36 -13.54 2.02
CA HIS A 167 7.87 -14.86 2.43
C HIS A 167 7.68 -14.96 3.94
N ARG A 168 8.63 -14.46 4.75
CA ARG A 168 8.52 -14.47 6.22
C ARG A 168 7.33 -13.64 6.72
N ILE A 169 7.08 -12.47 6.10
CA ILE A 169 5.89 -11.66 6.38
C ILE A 169 4.62 -12.45 6.05
N LEU A 170 4.57 -13.10 4.89
CA LEU A 170 3.41 -13.91 4.49
C LEU A 170 3.19 -15.13 5.40
N ASP A 171 4.25 -15.82 5.81
CA ASP A 171 4.18 -16.94 6.75
C ASP A 171 3.60 -16.47 8.10
N LYS A 172 4.02 -15.30 8.58
CA LYS A 172 3.45 -14.69 9.79
C LYS A 172 1.97 -14.38 9.60
N ILE A 173 1.58 -13.70 8.52
CA ILE A 173 0.18 -13.41 8.19
C ILE A 173 -0.66 -14.70 8.15
N VAL A 174 -0.16 -15.77 7.52
CA VAL A 174 -0.87 -17.05 7.45
C VAL A 174 -1.04 -17.67 8.83
N SER A 175 -0.05 -17.57 9.71
CA SER A 175 -0.14 -18.09 11.08
C SER A 175 -1.23 -17.38 11.90
N MET A 176 -1.48 -16.08 11.65
CA MET A 176 -2.51 -15.28 12.32
C MET A 176 -3.93 -15.58 11.84
N LEU A 177 -4.12 -16.16 10.66
CA LEU A 177 -5.45 -16.45 10.09
C LEU A 177 -6.11 -17.72 10.63
N GLY A 178 -5.48 -18.44 11.55
CA GLY A 178 -5.97 -19.71 12.11
C GLY A 178 -6.08 -20.85 11.08
N PRO A 179 -6.55 -22.05 11.47
CA PRO A 179 -6.87 -23.12 10.52
C PRO A 179 -8.07 -22.75 9.65
N GLU A 180 -8.04 -23.12 8.36
CA GLU A 180 -9.22 -22.95 7.49
C GLU A 180 -10.37 -23.83 8.01
N ALA A 181 -11.54 -23.24 8.25
CA ALA A 181 -12.77 -24.02 8.37
C ALA A 181 -13.02 -24.70 7.01
N GLY A 182 -13.24 -26.02 7.01
CA GLY A 182 -13.36 -26.84 5.81
C GLY A 182 -14.25 -26.19 4.75
N THR A 183 -13.70 -26.05 3.53
CA THR A 183 -14.37 -25.34 2.46
C THR A 183 -15.38 -26.25 1.76
N ASP A 184 -16.67 -25.93 1.84
CA ASP A 184 -17.64 -26.35 0.85
C ASP A 184 -17.32 -25.66 -0.49
N ASP A 185 -17.24 -26.48 -1.53
CA ASP A 185 -16.91 -26.11 -2.90
C ASP A 185 -18.14 -25.48 -3.56
N ALA A 186 -18.15 -24.15 -3.68
CA ALA A 186 -19.15 -23.43 -4.46
C ALA A 186 -18.52 -22.23 -5.19
N GLY A 187 -18.01 -22.51 -6.39
CA GLY A 187 -17.94 -21.61 -7.55
C GLY A 187 -17.55 -20.15 -7.31
N GLY A 188 -16.25 -19.86 -7.46
CA GLY A 188 -15.72 -18.49 -7.49
C GLY A 188 -16.32 -17.65 -8.61
N ARG A 189 -17.05 -16.59 -8.25
CA ARG A 189 -17.40 -15.49 -9.17
C ARG A 189 -16.38 -14.38 -9.03
N VAL A 190 -15.60 -14.16 -10.08
CA VAL A 190 -14.82 -12.94 -10.26
C VAL A 190 -15.77 -11.74 -10.23
N ARG A 191 -15.67 -10.89 -9.21
CA ARG A 191 -16.37 -9.60 -9.19
C ARG A 191 -15.54 -8.58 -9.97
N GLU A 192 -15.93 -8.29 -11.20
CA GLU A 192 -15.48 -7.09 -11.88
C GLU A 192 -15.95 -5.87 -11.08
N LEU A 193 -15.00 -5.00 -10.67
CA LEU A 193 -15.34 -3.71 -10.07
C LEU A 193 -15.90 -2.79 -11.18
N GLY A 194 -17.20 -2.95 -11.47
CA GLY A 194 -17.95 -2.06 -12.35
C GLY A 194 -18.19 -0.71 -11.68
N GLY A 195 -17.31 0.25 -11.93
CA GLY A 195 -17.49 1.63 -11.51
C GLY A 195 -16.36 2.50 -12.04
N GLU A 196 -16.67 3.38 -13.01
CA GLU A 196 -15.71 4.36 -13.48
C GLU A 196 -15.41 5.39 -12.38
N ALA A 197 -14.12 5.65 -12.16
CA ALA A 197 -13.68 6.78 -11.35
C ALA A 197 -14.26 8.10 -11.92
N PRO A 198 -14.60 9.09 -11.07
CA PRO A 198 -15.22 10.33 -11.53
C PRO A 198 -14.41 11.03 -12.65
N ALA A 199 -15.12 11.59 -13.63
CA ALA A 199 -14.63 12.04 -14.93
C ALA A 199 -13.45 13.05 -14.94
N LYS A 200 -13.04 13.61 -13.79
CA LYS A 200 -11.89 14.52 -13.70
C LYS A 200 -10.52 13.83 -13.75
N THR A 201 -10.49 12.50 -13.73
CA THR A 201 -9.23 11.73 -13.60
C THR A 201 -8.77 11.01 -14.87
N ARG A 202 -9.52 11.11 -15.99
CA ARG A 202 -9.19 10.46 -17.28
C ARG A 202 -8.09 11.16 -18.10
N ALA A 203 -7.74 12.41 -17.77
CA ALA A 203 -6.92 13.25 -18.66
C ALA A 203 -5.39 12.99 -18.59
N ILE A 204 -4.90 12.30 -17.56
CA ILE A 204 -3.45 12.16 -17.31
C ILE A 204 -2.90 10.87 -17.93
N ALA A 205 -3.64 9.76 -17.87
CA ALA A 205 -3.24 8.46 -18.43
C ALA A 205 -3.09 8.50 -19.98
N ALA A 206 -3.96 9.22 -20.68
CA ALA A 206 -3.93 9.29 -22.15
C ALA A 206 -2.73 10.10 -22.73
N LYS A 207 -2.06 10.93 -21.91
CA LYS A 207 -0.95 11.78 -22.37
C LYS A 207 0.41 11.06 -22.41
N ARG A 208 0.58 9.93 -21.71
CA ARG A 208 1.85 9.18 -21.67
C ARG A 208 2.00 8.13 -22.78
N ALA A 209 0.92 7.62 -23.36
CA ALA A 209 1.00 6.63 -24.44
C ALA A 209 1.46 7.21 -25.81
N LYS A 210 1.57 8.54 -25.96
CA LYS A 210 1.93 9.21 -27.23
C LYS A 210 3.36 9.75 -27.31
N ALA A 211 4.22 9.55 -26.32
CA ALA A 211 5.61 10.02 -26.37
C ALA A 211 6.52 9.01 -27.10
N LYS A 212 6.66 9.20 -28.42
CA LYS A 212 7.58 8.45 -29.30
C LYS A 212 9.05 8.70 -28.88
N PRO A 213 9.95 7.70 -28.88
CA PRO A 213 11.34 7.93 -28.48
C PRO A 213 12.06 8.77 -29.54
N ARG A 214 12.60 9.92 -29.13
CA ARG A 214 13.53 10.71 -29.95
C ARG A 214 14.82 9.91 -30.12
N ARG A 215 15.14 9.52 -31.36
CA ARG A 215 16.45 8.98 -31.73
C ARG A 215 17.50 10.08 -31.50
N ARG A 216 18.57 9.73 -30.78
CA ARG A 216 19.79 10.54 -30.67
C ARG A 216 20.58 10.36 -31.97
N ASN A 217 20.92 11.47 -32.61
CA ASN A 217 22.09 11.56 -33.50
C ASN A 217 23.32 11.82 -32.64
#